data_AF-A0A3E4QRG8-F1
#
_entry.id   AF-A0A3E4QRG8-F1
#
_cell.length_a   1.000
_cell.length_b   1.000
_cell.length_c   1.000
_cell.angle_alpha   90.00
_cell.angle_beta   90.00
_cell.angle_gamma   90.00
#
_symmetry.space_group_name_H-M   'P 1'
#
loop_
_entity.id
_entity.type
_entity.pdbx_description
1 polymer ?
#
loop_
_entity_poly.entity_id
_entity_poly.type
_entity_poly.pdbx_seq_one_letter_code
_entity_poly.pdbx_strand_id
1 'polypeptide(L)'
;MAKPRHRALAIGLVSVLATGSVLAPVSASASISASVEASAPAASDAIAIDRGADYQELSADELAALAAADDAAADDTADAVSLLSTARLSPVKLSDEMLYFAIYESGHNYDQGLSYGDGYNAMGYYQFDRRYALVPFITAVYNYNPTKYAMFKEVIAQGDTIINGAQDPNYPDDPSKKVNPLRDSSSQDGLSDLGRLVNSAWHAAYKADSAEFSALQDSYAYENYYKQAERIFRNYYGITIDNRADAVRGLAWGMCNLFGSGGMQKFIKAANINNAMTDREIATRLTNAIVTYYSTGDGKDHTYAAGYINRYRKEQKVVLGYVAEDERQYLSSRYSDIDYGQWYVESIAWVAQRGFMSGLSGTTQMAPYGTTSRAMVVTMLCRVSGGATGNVGSLAFPDVSRNEWYSGTIAWGVQNGLVSGYGDGTFRPDQDVTREEAAIFLMRYAQMRGLDTSARANLSAYPDDDEVSPWGAQAMSWAVATGIINGENGRLNPQGTAYRCEFAAMLRSLCNIANI
;
A
#
# COMPACT_ATOMS: atom_id res chain seq x y z
N MET A 1 12.05 -12.19 4.21
CA MET A 1 10.89 -11.59 3.54
C MET A 1 11.17 -11.51 2.04
N ALA A 2 10.32 -12.11 1.20
CA ALA A 2 10.36 -11.83 -0.23
C ALA A 2 9.93 -10.37 -0.43
N LYS A 3 10.73 -9.56 -1.12
CA LYS A 3 10.31 -8.21 -1.52
C LYS A 3 9.22 -8.34 -2.59
N PRO A 4 8.13 -7.54 -2.54
CA PRO A 4 7.23 -7.38 -3.68
C PRO A 4 8.04 -7.09 -4.95
N ARG A 5 7.64 -7.69 -6.07
CA ARG A 5 8.37 -7.59 -7.34
C ARG A 5 8.36 -6.17 -7.89
N HIS A 6 7.26 -5.46 -7.67
CA HIS A 6 7.11 -4.04 -7.95
C HIS A 6 7.47 -3.28 -6.67
N ARG A 7 8.74 -3.37 -6.27
CA ARG A 7 9.34 -2.30 -5.50
C ARG A 7 10.33 -1.66 -6.44
N ALA A 8 10.14 -0.37 -6.68
CA ALA A 8 11.21 0.49 -7.18
C ALA A 8 12.41 0.32 -6.25
N LEU A 9 13.29 -0.59 -6.62
CA LEU A 9 14.64 -0.57 -6.15
C LEU A 9 15.21 0.69 -6.78
N ALA A 10 15.52 1.70 -5.96
CA ALA A 10 16.46 2.75 -6.32
C ALA A 10 17.86 2.13 -6.50
N ILE A 11 17.97 1.11 -7.34
CA ILE A 11 19.21 0.58 -7.86
C ILE A 11 19.56 1.54 -8.98
N GLY A 12 20.53 2.41 -8.70
CA GLY A 12 21.09 3.30 -9.71
C GLY A 12 21.47 2.50 -10.96
N LEU A 13 21.11 3.02 -12.12
CA LEU A 13 21.66 2.53 -13.39
C LEU A 13 23.19 2.63 -13.30
N VAL A 14 23.88 1.50 -13.16
CA VAL A 14 25.33 1.46 -13.34
C VAL A 14 25.58 1.49 -14.84
N SER A 15 25.94 2.65 -15.38
CA SER A 15 26.51 2.75 -16.72
C SER A 15 27.83 2.00 -16.74
N VAL A 16 27.84 0.77 -17.25
CA VAL A 16 29.08 0.06 -17.56
C VAL A 16 29.67 0.67 -18.83
N LEU A 17 30.75 1.45 -18.67
CA LEU A 17 31.63 1.83 -19.78
C LEU A 17 32.38 0.57 -20.25
N ALA A 18 31.84 -0.11 -21.25
CA ALA A 18 32.51 -1.24 -21.88
C ALA A 18 33.55 -0.72 -22.90
N THR A 19 34.83 -0.70 -22.51
CA THR A 19 35.95 -0.65 -23.45
C THR A 19 36.41 -2.08 -23.75
N GLY A 20 36.27 -2.53 -25.00
CA GLY A 20 37.09 -3.61 -25.57
C GLY A 20 36.40 -4.93 -25.95
N SER A 21 36.13 -5.08 -27.26
CA SER A 21 36.26 -6.27 -28.13
C SER A 21 35.87 -7.71 -27.69
N VAL A 22 34.80 -8.19 -28.35
CA VAL A 22 34.53 -9.51 -28.99
C VAL A 22 34.43 -10.80 -28.13
N LEU A 23 33.20 -11.34 -27.98
CA LEU A 23 32.68 -12.57 -28.64
C LEU A 23 31.25 -12.86 -28.10
N ALA A 24 30.28 -13.00 -29.01
CA ALA A 24 28.87 -13.24 -28.69
C ALA A 24 28.58 -14.72 -28.37
N PRO A 25 27.60 -15.00 -27.48
CA PRO A 25 26.80 -16.20 -27.58
C PRO A 25 25.32 -15.88 -27.88
N VAL A 26 24.87 -16.51 -28.97
CA VAL A 26 23.52 -16.85 -29.45
C VAL A 26 22.33 -16.49 -28.54
N SER A 27 21.46 -15.63 -29.06
CA SER A 27 20.08 -15.44 -28.60
C SER A 27 19.18 -16.54 -29.16
N ALA A 28 18.51 -17.30 -28.30
CA ALA A 28 17.35 -18.10 -28.69
C ALA A 28 16.08 -17.27 -28.43
N SER A 29 15.54 -16.69 -29.50
CA SER A 29 14.22 -16.04 -29.50
C SER A 29 13.14 -17.09 -29.77
N ALA A 30 12.18 -17.24 -28.86
CA ALA A 30 10.90 -17.87 -29.18
C ALA A 30 9.85 -16.77 -29.31
N SER A 31 9.44 -16.52 -30.54
CA SER A 31 8.32 -15.66 -30.92
C SER A 31 7.00 -16.36 -30.59
N ILE A 32 6.10 -15.68 -29.86
CA ILE A 32 4.67 -15.98 -29.93
C ILE A 32 4.00 -14.74 -30.52
N SER A 33 3.67 -14.87 -31.80
CA SER A 33 2.74 -14.04 -32.53
C SER A 33 1.31 -14.40 -32.15
N ALA A 34 0.52 -13.44 -31.68
CA ALA A 34 -0.93 -13.51 -31.76
C ALA A 34 -1.50 -12.08 -31.87
N SER A 35 -1.85 -11.72 -33.09
CA SER A 35 -2.78 -10.66 -33.44
C SER A 35 -4.17 -11.00 -32.90
N VAL A 36 -4.77 -10.12 -32.09
CA VAL A 36 -6.22 -10.06 -31.92
C VAL A 36 -6.65 -8.59 -31.89
N GLU A 37 -7.53 -8.28 -32.84
CA GLU A 37 -8.16 -7.00 -33.05
C GLU A 37 -8.91 -6.52 -31.81
N ALA A 38 -8.83 -5.21 -31.57
CA ALA A 38 -9.67 -4.51 -30.61
C ALA A 38 -11.14 -4.61 -31.03
N SER A 39 -11.94 -5.29 -30.22
CA SER A 39 -13.38 -5.03 -30.14
C SER A 39 -13.78 -4.97 -28.67
N ALA A 40 -14.26 -3.81 -28.25
CA ALA A 40 -14.80 -3.59 -26.92
C ALA A 40 -16.14 -4.31 -26.79
N PRO A 41 -16.38 -5.13 -25.75
CA PRO A 41 -17.72 -5.46 -25.34
C PRO A 41 -18.23 -4.44 -24.32
N ALA A 42 -19.52 -4.16 -24.44
CA ALA A 42 -20.28 -3.19 -23.69
C ALA A 42 -20.23 -3.42 -22.18
N ALA A 43 -20.32 -2.31 -21.45
CA ALA A 43 -20.53 -2.28 -20.02
C ALA A 43 -21.93 -2.80 -19.66
N SER A 44 -22.00 -3.97 -19.04
CA SER A 44 -23.08 -4.33 -18.10
C SER A 44 -22.65 -5.59 -17.34
N ASP A 45 -22.30 -5.41 -16.07
CA ASP A 45 -22.90 -6.14 -14.94
C ASP A 45 -22.02 -5.95 -13.70
N ALA A 46 -22.58 -5.20 -12.76
CA ALA A 46 -22.00 -4.95 -11.46
C ALA A 46 -22.08 -6.24 -10.62
N ILE A 47 -20.94 -6.72 -10.13
CA ILE A 47 -20.91 -7.63 -8.99
C ILE A 47 -21.30 -6.81 -7.77
N ALA A 48 -22.47 -7.11 -7.21
CA ALA A 48 -22.90 -6.58 -5.92
C ALA A 48 -21.91 -7.02 -4.84
N ILE A 49 -21.16 -6.07 -4.29
CA ILE A 49 -20.42 -6.28 -3.04
C ILE A 49 -21.38 -5.95 -1.91
N ASP A 50 -21.72 -6.98 -1.16
CA ASP A 50 -22.52 -6.94 0.05
C ASP A 50 -21.89 -6.01 1.11
N ARG A 51 -22.74 -5.21 1.75
CA ARG A 51 -22.34 -4.15 2.70
C ARG A 51 -22.17 -4.77 4.09
N GLY A 52 -20.93 -5.02 4.49
CA GLY A 52 -20.60 -5.26 5.90
C GLY A 52 -20.83 -3.99 6.73
N ALA A 53 -21.80 -4.06 7.64
CA ALA A 53 -22.25 -3.00 8.53
C ALA A 53 -21.36 -2.82 9.78
N ASP A 54 -21.50 -1.64 10.38
CA ASP A 54 -21.02 -1.13 11.68
C ASP A 54 -19.59 -0.60 11.78
N TYR A 55 -19.43 0.63 11.27
CA TYR A 55 -18.44 1.62 11.75
C TYR A 55 -19.10 2.50 12.82
N GLN A 56 -18.51 2.62 14.00
CA GLN A 56 -18.89 3.68 14.94
C GLN A 56 -18.33 5.02 14.44
N GLU A 57 -19.23 5.95 14.10
CA GLU A 57 -18.89 7.35 13.85
C GLU A 57 -18.38 8.00 15.15
N LEU A 58 -17.24 8.68 15.08
CA LEU A 58 -16.79 9.57 16.15
C LEU A 58 -17.78 10.74 16.29
N SER A 59 -18.05 11.13 17.52
CA SER A 59 -18.99 12.21 17.81
C SER A 59 -18.46 13.57 17.33
N ALA A 60 -19.37 14.51 17.05
CA ALA A 60 -19.03 15.88 16.66
C ALA A 60 -18.12 16.59 17.69
N ASP A 61 -18.24 16.23 18.96
CA ASP A 61 -17.45 16.80 20.06
C ASP A 61 -16.02 16.24 20.09
N GLU A 62 -15.83 14.96 19.74
CA GLU A 62 -14.49 14.37 19.55
C GLU A 62 -13.78 14.95 18.33
N LEU A 63 -14.54 15.24 17.26
CA LEU A 63 -14.05 15.95 16.07
C LEU A 63 -13.63 17.40 16.41
N ALA A 64 -14.41 18.11 17.23
CA ALA A 64 -14.13 19.48 17.62
C ALA A 64 -12.93 19.60 18.58
N ALA A 65 -12.80 18.68 19.56
CA ALA A 65 -11.66 18.65 20.48
C ALA A 65 -10.34 18.36 19.77
N LEU A 66 -10.38 17.59 18.68
CA LEU A 66 -9.23 17.29 17.83
C LEU A 66 -8.87 18.41 16.86
N ALA A 67 -9.86 19.21 16.41
CA ALA A 67 -9.63 20.41 15.59
C ALA A 67 -8.99 21.54 16.42
N ALA A 68 -9.33 21.64 17.72
CA ALA A 68 -8.71 22.62 18.62
C ALA A 68 -7.22 22.34 18.94
N ALA A 69 -6.74 21.11 18.71
CA ALA A 69 -5.32 20.77 18.81
C ALA A 69 -4.53 21.11 17.52
N ASP A 70 -5.22 21.41 16.41
CA ASP A 70 -4.66 21.68 15.07
C ASP A 70 -4.09 23.11 14.95
N ASP A 71 -4.73 24.09 15.60
CA ASP A 71 -4.31 25.51 15.54
C ASP A 71 -2.95 25.78 16.22
N ALA A 72 -2.46 24.87 17.06
CA ALA A 72 -1.17 25.02 17.73
C ALA A 72 0.03 24.47 16.91
N ALA A 73 -0.22 23.70 15.84
CA ALA A 73 0.83 23.01 15.08
C ALA A 73 1.16 23.68 13.73
N ALA A 74 0.43 24.73 13.33
CA ALA A 74 0.59 25.41 12.05
C ALA A 74 1.86 26.31 11.95
N ASP A 75 2.55 26.55 13.08
CA ASP A 75 3.69 27.50 13.13
C ASP A 75 5.06 26.86 12.81
N ASP A 76 5.16 25.53 12.64
CA ASP A 76 6.46 24.85 12.45
C ASP A 76 6.79 24.49 10.99
N THR A 77 6.21 25.24 10.03
CA THR A 77 6.45 25.05 8.59
C THR A 77 7.81 25.58 8.10
N ALA A 78 8.61 26.17 8.99
CA ALA A 78 9.92 26.72 8.67
C ALA A 78 11.03 25.66 8.52
N ASP A 79 10.87 24.46 9.09
CA ASP A 79 11.92 23.43 9.11
C ASP A 79 11.91 22.47 7.91
N ALA A 80 10.95 22.63 6.98
CA ALA A 80 10.85 21.80 5.77
C ALA A 80 11.67 22.33 4.57
N VAL A 81 12.29 23.51 4.67
CA VAL A 81 12.98 24.17 3.55
C VAL A 81 14.47 23.79 3.44
N SER A 82 15.03 23.03 4.38
CA SER A 82 16.49 22.76 4.42
C SER A 82 16.86 21.28 4.45
N LEU A 83 16.42 20.50 3.46
CA LEU A 83 17.08 19.24 3.12
C LEU A 83 17.06 19.05 1.62
N LEU A 84 18.02 19.66 0.92
CA LEU A 84 18.71 19.11 -0.26
C LEU A 84 19.70 20.14 -0.83
N SER A 85 20.89 20.24 -0.21
CA SER A 85 22.03 20.92 -0.84
C SER A 85 23.14 19.96 -1.28
N THR A 86 23.01 18.63 -1.12
CA THR A 86 24.15 17.72 -1.38
C THR A 86 23.85 16.29 -1.86
N ALA A 87 22.61 15.80 -1.95
CA ALA A 87 22.38 14.45 -2.48
C ALA A 87 22.58 14.42 -4.00
N ARG A 88 23.53 13.61 -4.49
CA ARG A 88 23.77 13.45 -5.93
C ARG A 88 22.59 12.69 -6.56
N LEU A 89 21.94 13.34 -7.53
CA LEU A 89 20.91 12.73 -8.35
C LEU A 89 21.46 11.44 -8.99
N SER A 90 20.73 10.33 -8.88
CA SER A 90 21.11 9.04 -9.43
C SER A 90 19.91 8.47 -10.20
N PRO A 91 20.04 8.04 -11.48
CA PRO A 91 18.90 7.60 -12.26
C PRO A 91 18.18 6.41 -11.59
N VAL A 92 16.86 6.51 -11.41
CA VAL A 92 15.98 5.47 -10.87
C VAL A 92 14.84 5.27 -11.84
N LYS A 93 14.41 4.02 -12.08
CA LYS A 93 13.18 3.73 -12.80
C LYS A 93 12.12 3.25 -11.82
N LEU A 94 11.02 3.99 -11.73
CA LEU A 94 9.89 3.59 -10.89
C LEU A 94 8.97 2.61 -11.64
N SER A 95 8.18 1.84 -10.88
CA SER A 95 7.21 0.91 -11.46
C SER A 95 5.96 1.66 -11.95
N ASP A 96 5.27 1.11 -12.94
CA ASP A 96 4.02 1.68 -13.46
C ASP A 96 2.95 1.81 -12.36
N GLU A 97 2.98 0.92 -11.35
CA GLU A 97 2.06 0.95 -10.21
C GLU A 97 2.34 2.12 -9.28
N MET A 98 3.62 2.39 -8.99
CA MET A 98 4.02 3.53 -8.17
C MET A 98 3.68 4.85 -8.85
N LEU A 99 3.73 4.87 -10.19
CA LEU A 99 3.48 6.03 -11.03
C LEU A 99 2.02 6.18 -11.44
N TYR A 100 1.12 5.27 -11.06
CA TYR A 100 -0.27 5.27 -11.55
C TYR A 100 -0.98 6.62 -11.35
N PHE A 101 -0.72 7.33 -10.25
CA PHE A 101 -1.33 8.63 -9.97
C PHE A 101 -0.98 9.69 -11.04
N ALA A 102 0.17 9.56 -11.72
CA ALA A 102 0.66 10.52 -12.70
C ALA A 102 -0.19 10.56 -14.00
N ILE A 103 -1.11 9.60 -14.19
CA ILE A 103 -2.12 9.68 -15.25
C ILE A 103 -2.97 10.96 -15.14
N TYR A 104 -3.12 11.49 -13.93
CA TYR A 104 -3.87 12.72 -13.64
C TYR A 104 -3.01 13.99 -13.68
N GLU A 105 -1.69 13.85 -13.85
CA GLU A 105 -0.73 14.97 -13.85
C GLU A 105 -0.29 15.33 -15.29
N SER A 106 0.48 14.45 -15.94
CA SER A 106 1.05 14.68 -17.28
C SER A 106 0.53 13.73 -18.35
N GLY A 107 -0.34 12.78 -18.00
CA GLY A 107 -0.74 11.70 -18.91
C GLY A 107 0.40 10.72 -19.24
N HIS A 108 1.37 10.58 -18.33
CA HIS A 108 2.57 9.75 -18.46
C HIS A 108 3.60 10.22 -19.50
N ASN A 109 3.76 11.53 -19.69
CA ASN A 109 4.67 12.07 -20.71
C ASN A 109 5.94 12.68 -20.11
N TYR A 110 7.06 11.96 -20.19
CA TYR A 110 8.38 12.46 -19.74
C TYR A 110 8.94 13.59 -20.62
N ASP A 111 8.51 13.68 -21.88
CA ASP A 111 8.90 14.76 -22.80
C ASP A 111 7.82 15.86 -22.87
N GLN A 112 6.99 15.97 -21.84
CA GLN A 112 5.99 17.04 -21.76
C GLN A 112 6.71 18.38 -21.66
N GLY A 113 6.57 19.21 -22.69
CA GLY A 113 6.98 20.62 -22.65
C GLY A 113 6.10 21.46 -21.73
N LEU A 114 6.19 22.79 -21.84
CA LEU A 114 5.38 23.69 -21.02
C LEU A 114 3.87 23.42 -21.22
N SER A 115 3.18 23.09 -20.14
CA SER A 115 1.76 22.73 -20.12
C SER A 115 0.89 23.96 -20.35
N TYR A 116 0.15 24.00 -21.47
CA TYR A 116 -0.85 25.05 -21.74
C TYR A 116 -1.96 25.06 -20.67
N GLY A 117 -2.39 23.88 -20.22
CA GLY A 117 -3.46 23.72 -19.22
C GLY A 117 -3.14 24.40 -17.89
N ASP A 118 -1.86 24.46 -17.53
CA ASP A 118 -1.37 25.11 -16.31
C ASP A 118 -0.91 26.55 -16.55
N GLY A 119 -1.28 27.14 -17.69
CA GLY A 119 -0.87 28.49 -18.07
C GLY A 119 0.64 28.63 -18.33
N TYR A 120 1.27 27.55 -18.81
CA TYR A 120 2.71 27.42 -19.04
C TYR A 120 3.57 27.53 -17.78
N ASN A 121 3.07 27.06 -16.63
CA ASN A 121 3.81 27.09 -15.37
C ASN A 121 4.60 25.81 -15.10
N ALA A 122 4.30 24.70 -15.77
CA ALA A 122 4.86 23.39 -15.43
C ALA A 122 5.24 22.56 -16.68
N MET A 123 6.16 21.62 -16.51
CA MET A 123 6.60 20.70 -17.57
C MET A 123 7.10 19.36 -17.03
N GLY A 124 7.24 18.37 -17.90
CA GLY A 124 7.72 17.03 -17.57
C GLY A 124 6.66 16.09 -16.98
N TYR A 125 7.09 14.87 -16.66
CA TYR A 125 6.21 13.79 -16.18
C TYR A 125 5.48 14.17 -14.89
N TYR A 126 6.15 14.94 -14.03
CA TYR A 126 5.66 15.35 -12.71
C TYR A 126 5.18 16.80 -12.66
N GLN A 127 5.05 17.48 -13.81
CA GLN A 127 4.64 18.88 -13.89
C GLN A 127 5.49 19.78 -12.95
N PHE A 128 6.81 19.77 -13.14
CA PHE A 128 7.73 20.59 -12.37
C PHE A 128 7.41 22.08 -12.55
N ASP A 129 6.82 22.68 -11.52
CA ASP A 129 6.39 24.07 -11.53
C ASP A 129 7.60 25.02 -11.55
N ARG A 130 7.54 26.07 -12.39
CA ARG A 130 8.59 27.07 -12.56
C ARG A 130 8.97 27.80 -11.28
N ARG A 131 8.04 27.93 -10.33
CA ARG A 131 8.20 28.69 -9.08
C ARG A 131 8.94 27.88 -8.02
N TYR A 132 8.81 26.56 -8.05
CA TYR A 132 9.20 25.71 -6.92
C TYR A 132 10.17 24.59 -7.29
N ALA A 133 10.04 24.03 -8.49
CA ALA A 133 10.65 22.73 -8.79
C ALA A 133 11.46 22.68 -10.08
N LEU A 134 11.07 23.43 -11.11
CA LEU A 134 11.72 23.34 -12.43
C LEU A 134 13.20 23.69 -12.37
N VAL A 135 13.54 24.88 -11.85
CA VAL A 135 14.92 25.36 -11.80
C VAL A 135 15.79 24.49 -10.90
N PRO A 136 15.36 24.10 -9.68
CA PRO A 136 16.06 23.10 -8.88
C PRO A 136 16.30 21.77 -9.60
N PHE A 137 15.28 21.22 -10.28
CA PHE A 137 15.40 19.96 -11.01
C PHE A 137 16.41 20.03 -12.16
N ILE A 138 16.29 21.00 -13.06
CA ILE A 138 17.22 21.11 -14.20
C ILE A 138 18.64 21.42 -13.75
N THR A 139 18.81 22.11 -12.62
CA THR A 139 20.12 22.34 -12.00
C THR A 139 20.71 21.02 -11.49
N ALA A 140 19.90 20.17 -10.85
CA ALA A 140 20.34 18.84 -10.42
C ALA A 140 20.74 17.95 -11.61
N VAL A 141 19.99 17.98 -12.72
CA VAL A 141 20.32 17.26 -13.95
C VAL A 141 21.59 17.79 -14.61
N TYR A 142 21.75 19.11 -14.69
CA TYR A 142 22.98 19.73 -15.19
C TYR A 142 24.19 19.31 -14.36
N ASN A 143 24.08 19.35 -13.03
CA ASN A 143 25.16 18.96 -12.13
C ASN A 143 25.49 17.45 -12.19
N TYR A 144 24.51 16.60 -12.52
CA TYR A 144 24.74 15.16 -12.73
C TYR A 144 25.67 14.91 -13.94
N ASN A 145 25.44 15.59 -15.07
CA ASN A 145 26.33 15.53 -16.23
C ASN A 145 26.32 16.85 -17.03
N PRO A 146 27.22 17.81 -16.70
CA PRO A 146 27.23 19.13 -17.33
C PRO A 146 27.55 19.13 -18.83
N THR A 147 28.20 18.07 -19.31
CA THR A 147 28.55 17.91 -20.73
C THR A 147 27.36 17.42 -21.53
N LYS A 148 26.67 16.36 -21.05
CA LYS A 148 25.49 15.80 -21.73
C LYS A 148 24.31 16.79 -21.65
N TYR A 149 24.07 17.39 -20.49
CA TYR A 149 22.92 18.26 -20.24
C TYR A 149 23.24 19.76 -20.35
N ALA A 150 24.20 20.12 -21.21
CA ALA A 150 24.67 21.49 -21.38
C ALA A 150 23.57 22.46 -21.84
N MET A 151 22.49 21.98 -22.47
CA MET A 151 21.35 22.80 -22.90
C MET A 151 20.64 23.51 -21.73
N PHE A 152 20.76 23.02 -20.50
CA PHE A 152 20.18 23.71 -19.34
C PHE A 152 21.02 24.87 -18.83
N LYS A 153 22.27 25.05 -19.27
CA LYS A 153 23.17 26.09 -18.76
C LYS A 153 22.56 27.50 -18.88
N GLU A 154 22.02 27.83 -20.04
CA GLU A 154 21.42 29.15 -20.29
C GLU A 154 20.08 29.31 -19.56
N VAL A 155 19.31 28.23 -19.45
CA VAL A 155 18.06 28.21 -18.68
C VAL A 155 18.32 28.49 -17.20
N ILE A 156 19.32 27.82 -16.61
CA ILE A 156 19.72 27.99 -15.21
C ILE A 156 20.17 29.43 -14.94
N ALA A 157 20.89 30.06 -15.89
CA ALA A 157 21.29 31.47 -15.77
C ALA A 157 20.09 32.45 -15.71
N GLN A 158 18.92 32.04 -16.19
CA GLN A 158 17.67 32.80 -16.11
C GLN A 158 16.78 32.38 -14.92
N GLY A 159 17.31 31.57 -13.99
CA GLY A 159 16.54 30.93 -12.91
C GLY A 159 15.73 31.91 -12.07
N ASP A 160 16.31 33.03 -11.64
CA ASP A 160 15.61 34.04 -10.84
C ASP A 160 14.43 34.65 -11.59
N THR A 161 14.59 34.92 -12.88
CA THR A 161 13.51 35.41 -13.75
C THR A 161 12.42 34.36 -13.86
N ILE A 162 12.78 33.10 -14.12
CA ILE A 162 11.85 31.97 -14.28
C ILE A 162 11.00 31.77 -13.01
N ILE A 163 11.62 31.85 -11.84
CA ILE A 163 10.95 31.64 -10.54
C ILE A 163 10.05 32.83 -10.21
N ASN A 164 10.59 34.05 -10.21
CA ASN A 164 9.92 35.19 -9.61
C ASN A 164 8.98 35.92 -10.59
N GLY A 165 9.31 35.94 -11.88
CA GLY A 165 8.64 36.79 -12.85
C GLY A 165 8.67 38.29 -12.51
N ALA A 166 8.09 39.12 -13.36
CA ALA A 166 7.88 40.54 -13.07
C ALA A 166 6.61 40.74 -12.24
N GLN A 167 6.51 41.86 -11.51
CA GLN A 167 5.26 42.28 -10.86
C GLN A 167 4.16 42.46 -11.92
N ASP A 168 2.95 41.96 -11.66
CA ASP A 168 1.82 42.18 -12.57
C ASP A 168 1.41 43.67 -12.54
N PRO A 169 1.45 44.39 -13.69
CA PRO A 169 1.12 45.81 -13.73
C PRO A 169 -0.35 46.10 -13.39
N ASN A 170 -1.25 45.11 -13.49
CA ASN A 170 -2.65 45.26 -13.08
C ASN A 170 -2.84 45.15 -11.56
N TYR A 171 -1.82 44.65 -10.85
CA TYR A 171 -1.83 44.44 -9.40
C TYR A 171 -0.51 44.96 -8.80
N PRO A 172 -0.21 46.26 -8.90
CA PRO A 172 1.10 46.80 -8.53
C PRO A 172 1.41 46.64 -7.03
N ASP A 173 0.38 46.62 -6.18
CA ASP A 173 0.50 46.58 -4.72
C ASP A 173 0.35 45.16 -4.12
N ASP A 174 0.04 44.15 -4.94
CA ASP A 174 -0.10 42.76 -4.48
C ASP A 174 1.14 41.94 -4.86
N PRO A 175 2.10 41.74 -3.94
CA PRO A 175 3.35 41.03 -4.25
C PRO A 175 3.13 39.55 -4.65
N SER A 176 1.94 38.98 -4.41
CA SER A 176 1.59 37.62 -4.83
C SER A 176 1.28 37.51 -6.33
N LYS A 177 1.00 38.63 -7.01
CA LYS A 177 0.62 38.67 -8.43
C LYS A 177 1.85 38.93 -9.30
N LYS A 178 2.34 37.87 -9.95
CA LYS A 178 3.49 37.91 -10.86
C LYS A 178 3.09 37.52 -12.28
N VAL A 179 3.66 38.19 -13.27
CA VAL A 179 3.56 37.80 -14.69
C VAL A 179 4.32 36.50 -14.89
N ASN A 180 3.73 35.52 -15.58
CA ASN A 180 4.45 34.31 -15.98
C ASN A 180 5.50 34.70 -17.06
N PRO A 181 6.81 34.61 -16.77
CA PRO A 181 7.86 35.03 -17.70
C PRO A 181 8.00 34.08 -18.90
N LEU A 182 7.39 32.89 -18.86
CA LEU A 182 7.43 31.89 -19.92
C LEU A 182 6.30 32.05 -20.95
N ARG A 183 5.29 32.86 -20.63
CA ARG A 183 4.09 33.03 -21.46
C ARG A 183 4.10 34.35 -22.20
N ASP A 184 3.69 34.31 -23.46
CA ASP A 184 3.37 35.49 -24.26
C ASP A 184 2.08 35.23 -25.04
N SER A 185 0.97 35.82 -24.60
CA SER A 185 -0.33 35.64 -25.25
C SER A 185 -0.43 36.27 -26.64
N SER A 186 0.53 37.10 -27.03
CA SER A 186 0.58 37.69 -28.38
C SER A 186 1.30 36.80 -29.40
N SER A 187 2.06 35.81 -28.92
CA SER A 187 2.78 34.85 -29.76
C SER A 187 1.87 33.73 -30.25
N GLN A 188 2.21 33.15 -31.40
CA GLN A 188 1.41 32.07 -32.01
C GLN A 188 1.42 30.77 -31.18
N ASP A 189 2.53 30.50 -30.50
CA ASP A 189 2.73 29.32 -29.64
C ASP A 189 2.39 29.60 -28.17
N GLY A 190 2.03 30.84 -27.83
CA GLY A 190 1.75 31.27 -26.46
C GLY A 190 2.98 31.41 -25.56
N LEU A 191 4.19 31.26 -26.10
CA LEU A 191 5.45 31.28 -25.35
C LEU A 191 6.23 32.58 -25.59
N SER A 192 6.85 33.08 -24.53
CA SER A 192 7.89 34.11 -24.64
C SER A 192 9.18 33.51 -25.24
N ASP A 193 10.17 34.34 -25.56
CA ASP A 193 11.48 33.83 -25.98
C ASP A 193 12.15 32.99 -24.89
N LEU A 194 11.97 33.37 -23.61
CA LEU A 194 12.42 32.56 -22.48
C LEU A 194 11.62 31.25 -22.37
N GLY A 195 10.31 31.29 -22.62
CA GLY A 195 9.46 30.09 -22.70
C GLY A 195 9.93 29.12 -23.79
N ARG A 196 10.24 29.62 -24.98
CA ARG A 196 10.82 28.83 -26.09
C ARG A 196 12.18 28.24 -25.75
N LEU A 197 13.06 29.01 -25.08
CA LEU A 197 14.36 28.53 -24.59
C LEU A 197 14.20 27.37 -23.61
N VAL A 198 13.36 27.54 -22.58
CA VAL A 198 13.05 26.49 -21.58
C VAL A 198 12.49 25.25 -22.26
N ASN A 199 11.49 25.43 -23.13
CA ASN A 199 10.81 24.33 -23.81
C ASN A 199 11.77 23.55 -24.73
N SER A 200 12.61 24.26 -25.50
CA SER A 200 13.58 23.63 -26.39
C SER A 200 14.67 22.88 -25.63
N ALA A 201 15.16 23.43 -24.52
CA ALA A 201 16.16 22.79 -23.68
C ALA A 201 15.64 21.47 -23.08
N TRP A 202 14.38 21.42 -22.66
CA TRP A 202 13.75 20.19 -22.17
C TRP A 202 13.71 19.09 -23.22
N HIS A 203 13.17 19.39 -24.41
CA HIS A 203 13.11 18.43 -25.51
C HIS A 203 14.51 18.01 -25.97
N ALA A 204 15.49 18.93 -25.94
CA ALA A 204 16.88 18.59 -26.24
C ALA A 204 17.49 17.63 -25.21
N ALA A 205 17.18 17.81 -23.91
CA ALA A 205 17.63 16.90 -22.85
C ALA A 205 16.99 15.51 -22.99
N TYR A 206 15.68 15.45 -23.26
CA TYR A 206 15.00 14.17 -23.52
C TYR A 206 15.54 13.47 -24.77
N LYS A 207 15.82 14.23 -25.85
CA LYS A 207 16.42 13.68 -27.08
C LYS A 207 17.84 13.19 -26.88
N ALA A 208 18.62 13.79 -25.98
CA ALA A 208 20.00 13.40 -25.72
C ALA A 208 20.10 11.99 -25.11
N ASP A 209 19.20 11.66 -24.17
CA ASP A 209 19.09 10.33 -23.58
C ASP A 209 17.73 10.19 -22.85
N SER A 210 16.71 9.67 -23.56
CA SER A 210 15.34 9.65 -23.05
C SER A 210 15.16 8.69 -21.87
N ALA A 211 15.91 7.60 -21.83
CA ALA A 211 15.87 6.64 -20.73
C ALA A 211 16.52 7.25 -19.48
N GLU A 212 17.70 7.86 -19.61
CA GLU A 212 18.37 8.50 -18.48
C GLU A 212 17.60 9.72 -17.99
N PHE A 213 17.14 10.60 -18.89
CA PHE A 213 16.43 11.82 -18.49
C PHE A 213 15.09 11.52 -17.81
N SER A 214 14.35 10.51 -18.29
CA SER A 214 13.15 10.00 -17.59
C SER A 214 13.50 9.47 -16.19
N ALA A 215 14.56 8.67 -16.07
CA ALA A 215 14.99 8.11 -14.79
C ALA A 215 15.54 9.16 -13.80
N LEU A 216 16.05 10.29 -14.30
CA LEU A 216 16.45 11.43 -13.49
C LEU A 216 15.21 12.21 -12.99
N GLN A 217 14.15 12.34 -13.81
CA GLN A 217 12.86 12.88 -13.36
C GLN A 217 12.29 12.03 -12.23
N ASP A 218 12.24 10.71 -12.41
CA ASP A 218 11.80 9.75 -11.40
C ASP A 218 12.57 9.87 -10.09
N SER A 219 13.90 9.90 -10.18
CA SER A 219 14.78 10.04 -9.03
C SER A 219 14.51 11.33 -8.25
N TYR A 220 14.43 12.45 -8.96
CA TYR A 220 14.17 13.73 -8.33
C TYR A 220 12.80 13.76 -7.66
N ALA A 221 11.76 13.30 -8.37
CA ALA A 221 10.39 13.29 -7.90
C ALA A 221 10.20 12.34 -6.70
N TYR A 222 10.86 11.18 -6.72
CA TYR A 222 10.87 10.25 -5.60
C TYR A 222 11.48 10.87 -4.33
N GLU A 223 12.63 11.52 -4.46
CA GLU A 223 13.36 12.11 -3.34
C GLU A 223 12.68 13.35 -2.76
N ASN A 224 12.04 14.17 -3.61
CA ASN A 224 11.47 15.45 -3.20
C ASN A 224 9.97 15.39 -2.90
N TYR A 225 9.22 14.48 -3.51
CA TYR A 225 7.76 14.40 -3.35
C TYR A 225 7.34 13.12 -2.62
N TYR A 226 7.69 11.95 -3.14
CA TYR A 226 7.28 10.70 -2.52
C TYR A 226 7.80 10.56 -1.08
N LYS A 227 9.08 10.88 -0.83
CA LYS A 227 9.63 10.79 0.53
C LYS A 227 8.94 11.72 1.53
N GLN A 228 8.33 12.81 1.08
CA GLN A 228 7.49 13.64 1.95
C GLN A 228 6.23 12.89 2.38
N ALA A 229 5.53 12.26 1.42
CA ALA A 229 4.37 11.41 1.70
C ALA A 229 4.75 10.27 2.68
N GLU A 230 5.86 9.59 2.44
CA GLU A 230 6.38 8.54 3.32
C GLU A 230 6.67 9.04 4.75
N ARG A 231 7.31 10.22 4.89
CA ARG A 231 7.57 10.84 6.20
C ARG A 231 6.29 11.17 6.94
N ILE A 232 5.21 11.56 6.25
CA ILE A 232 3.92 11.84 6.88
C ILE A 232 3.37 10.59 7.57
N PHE A 233 3.31 9.46 6.86
CA PHE A 233 2.87 8.18 7.45
C PHE A 233 3.75 7.77 8.64
N ARG A 234 5.06 7.90 8.51
CA ARG A 234 6.02 7.44 9.51
C ARG A 234 6.01 8.30 10.77
N ASN A 235 6.13 9.61 10.61
CA ASN A 235 6.40 10.53 11.72
C ASN A 235 5.13 10.89 12.50
N TYR A 236 3.98 11.00 11.82
CA TYR A 236 2.73 11.41 12.47
C TYR A 236 1.84 10.23 12.89
N TYR A 237 2.00 9.06 12.26
CA TYR A 237 1.12 7.90 12.51
C TYR A 237 1.87 6.61 12.87
N GLY A 238 3.21 6.60 12.85
CA GLY A 238 3.98 5.39 13.11
C GLY A 238 3.78 4.29 12.06
N ILE A 239 3.28 4.63 10.86
CA ILE A 239 2.96 3.68 9.80
C ILE A 239 4.14 3.57 8.83
N THR A 240 4.59 2.35 8.61
CA THR A 240 5.67 2.02 7.68
C THR A 240 5.06 1.65 6.33
N ILE A 241 5.14 2.56 5.36
CA ILE A 241 4.66 2.31 3.99
C ILE A 241 5.76 1.90 3.01
N ASP A 242 7.04 2.07 3.37
CA ASP A 242 8.17 1.81 2.46
C ASP A 242 8.31 0.33 2.10
N ASN A 243 7.78 -0.57 2.93
CA ASN A 243 7.80 -2.02 2.74
C ASN A 243 6.53 -2.59 2.05
N ARG A 244 5.60 -1.73 1.64
CA ARG A 244 4.33 -2.12 1.00
C ARG A 244 4.45 -2.19 -0.52
N ALA A 245 3.42 -2.74 -1.18
CA ALA A 245 3.32 -2.75 -2.65
C ALA A 245 3.46 -1.33 -3.23
N ASP A 246 4.11 -1.22 -4.38
CA ASP A 246 4.30 0.07 -5.05
C ASP A 246 2.97 0.75 -5.38
N ALA A 247 1.90 0.00 -5.68
CA ALA A 247 0.56 0.55 -5.87
C ALA A 247 0.04 1.34 -4.65
N VAL A 248 0.32 0.86 -3.42
CA VAL A 248 -0.06 1.57 -2.17
C VAL A 248 0.82 2.79 -1.96
N ARG A 249 2.12 2.67 -2.29
CA ARG A 249 3.08 3.77 -2.21
C ARG A 249 2.74 4.87 -3.22
N GLY A 250 2.29 4.50 -4.42
CA GLY A 250 1.79 5.40 -5.46
C GLY A 250 0.49 6.08 -5.07
N LEU A 251 -0.43 5.38 -4.41
CA LEU A 251 -1.64 5.98 -3.82
C LEU A 251 -1.28 7.05 -2.78
N ALA A 252 -0.37 6.72 -1.85
CA ALA A 252 0.15 7.66 -0.86
C ALA A 252 0.78 8.91 -1.49
N TRP A 253 1.54 8.71 -2.57
CA TRP A 253 2.12 9.81 -3.33
C TRP A 253 1.03 10.70 -3.96
N GLY A 254 0.12 10.10 -4.72
CA GLY A 254 -0.97 10.82 -5.38
C GLY A 254 -1.84 11.62 -4.41
N MET A 255 -2.09 11.07 -3.21
CA MET A 255 -2.78 11.79 -2.14
C MET A 255 -2.01 13.04 -1.68
N CYS A 256 -0.70 12.92 -1.43
CA CYS A 256 0.12 14.05 -1.02
C CYS A 256 0.20 15.12 -2.10
N ASN A 257 0.32 14.71 -3.36
CA ASN A 257 0.35 15.64 -4.49
C ASN A 257 -0.97 16.40 -4.64
N LEU A 258 -2.10 15.70 -4.54
CA LEU A 258 -3.41 16.31 -4.78
C LEU A 258 -3.90 17.17 -3.61
N PHE A 259 -3.66 16.72 -2.38
CA PHE A 259 -4.25 17.33 -1.18
C PHE A 259 -3.24 18.04 -0.28
N GLY A 260 -1.96 18.01 -0.63
CA GLY A 260 -0.88 18.49 0.23
C GLY A 260 -0.74 17.68 1.51
N SER A 261 0.21 18.09 2.36
CA SER A 261 0.52 17.40 3.62
C SER A 261 -0.64 17.42 4.60
N GLY A 262 -1.34 18.55 4.77
CA GLY A 262 -2.47 18.69 5.69
C GLY A 262 -3.68 17.86 5.26
N GLY A 263 -4.05 17.92 3.98
CA GLY A 263 -5.17 17.14 3.45
C GLY A 263 -4.91 15.63 3.50
N MET A 264 -3.69 15.20 3.21
CA MET A 264 -3.27 13.80 3.36
C MET A 264 -3.40 13.30 4.80
N GLN A 265 -2.92 14.07 5.78
CA GLN A 265 -3.04 13.73 7.21
C GLN A 265 -4.50 13.56 7.64
N LYS A 266 -5.38 14.48 7.22
CA LYS A 266 -6.83 14.37 7.47
C LYS A 266 -7.39 13.02 7.02
N PHE A 267 -7.02 12.57 5.81
CA PHE A 267 -7.53 11.30 5.28
C PHE A 267 -6.89 10.07 5.93
N ILE A 268 -5.60 10.12 6.29
CA ILE A 268 -4.96 9.03 7.05
C ILE A 268 -5.65 8.85 8.41
N LYS A 269 -5.92 9.96 9.10
CA LYS A 269 -6.63 9.96 10.38
C LYS A 269 -8.04 9.36 10.24
N ALA A 270 -8.80 9.82 9.25
CA ALA A 270 -10.15 9.32 8.99
C ALA A 270 -10.16 7.83 8.56
N ALA A 271 -9.13 7.36 7.86
CA ALA A 271 -9.01 5.97 7.44
C ALA A 271 -8.74 4.99 8.59
N ASN A 272 -8.21 5.48 9.71
CA ASN A 272 -7.87 4.70 10.91
C ASN A 272 -7.07 3.42 10.54
N ILE A 273 -5.98 3.61 9.80
CA ILE A 273 -5.11 2.54 9.30
C ILE A 273 -3.96 2.26 10.27
N ASN A 274 -3.35 1.07 10.18
CA ASN A 274 -2.21 0.68 11.00
C ASN A 274 -1.28 -0.31 10.27
N ASN A 275 -0.17 -0.70 10.90
CA ASN A 275 0.84 -1.60 10.29
C ASN A 275 0.39 -3.06 10.14
N ALA A 276 -0.65 -3.51 10.83
CA ALA A 276 -1.16 -4.89 10.70
C ALA A 276 -1.86 -5.11 9.37
N MET A 277 -2.56 -4.06 8.93
CA MET A 277 -3.45 -4.10 7.78
C MET A 277 -2.74 -4.55 6.50
N THR A 278 -3.50 -5.23 5.64
CA THR A 278 -3.07 -5.63 4.31
C THR A 278 -2.95 -4.41 3.39
N ASP A 279 -2.27 -4.58 2.27
CA ASP A 279 -2.20 -3.54 1.23
C ASP A 279 -3.59 -3.22 0.67
N ARG A 280 -4.49 -4.22 0.59
CA ARG A 280 -5.89 -4.05 0.20
C ARG A 280 -6.67 -3.23 1.22
N GLU A 281 -6.51 -3.51 2.52
CA GLU A 281 -7.19 -2.80 3.59
C GLU A 281 -6.73 -1.35 3.68
N ILE A 282 -5.42 -1.11 3.61
CA ILE A 282 -4.86 0.25 3.60
C ILE A 282 -5.38 1.03 2.39
N ALA A 283 -5.26 0.46 1.18
CA ALA A 283 -5.75 1.11 -0.03
C ALA A 283 -7.25 1.41 0.07
N THR A 284 -8.05 0.43 0.49
CA THR A 284 -9.50 0.55 0.61
C THR A 284 -9.89 1.63 1.61
N ARG A 285 -9.28 1.64 2.80
CA ARG A 285 -9.60 2.60 3.86
C ARG A 285 -9.20 4.03 3.48
N LEU A 286 -8.01 4.21 2.91
CA LEU A 286 -7.56 5.53 2.45
C LEU A 286 -8.49 6.10 1.38
N THR A 287 -8.83 5.32 0.35
CA THR A 287 -9.73 5.79 -0.71
C THR A 287 -11.15 6.00 -0.20
N ASN A 288 -11.65 5.13 0.69
CA ASN A 288 -12.99 5.28 1.27
C ASN A 288 -13.07 6.52 2.16
N ALA A 289 -12.04 6.84 2.95
CA ALA A 289 -12.01 8.07 3.75
C ALA A 289 -12.19 9.32 2.87
N ILE A 290 -11.54 9.34 1.70
CA ILE A 290 -11.69 10.44 0.72
C ILE A 290 -13.09 10.45 0.11
N VAL A 291 -13.58 9.29 -0.34
CA VAL A 291 -14.93 9.18 -0.93
C VAL A 291 -16.01 9.62 0.05
N THR A 292 -15.94 9.17 1.31
CA THR A 292 -16.88 9.54 2.37
C THR A 292 -16.83 11.05 2.65
N TYR A 293 -15.63 11.63 2.78
CA TYR A 293 -15.47 13.06 2.99
C TYR A 293 -16.15 13.91 1.91
N TYR A 294 -16.02 13.52 0.64
CA TYR A 294 -16.64 14.23 -0.48
C TYR A 294 -18.09 13.81 -0.78
N SER A 295 -18.57 12.68 -0.24
CA SER A 295 -19.95 12.23 -0.47
C SER A 295 -20.90 12.74 0.61
N THR A 296 -20.47 12.69 1.87
CA THR A 296 -21.33 12.95 3.04
C THR A 296 -20.68 13.85 4.09
N GLY A 297 -19.36 14.00 4.09
CA GLY A 297 -18.62 14.84 5.05
C GLY A 297 -18.48 16.31 4.64
N ASP A 298 -17.53 17.00 5.25
CA ASP A 298 -17.31 18.45 5.05
C ASP A 298 -16.92 18.83 3.62
N GLY A 299 -16.49 17.86 2.80
CA GLY A 299 -16.17 18.07 1.40
C GLY A 299 -17.36 18.01 0.45
N LYS A 300 -18.57 17.66 0.92
CA LYS A 300 -19.71 17.36 0.05
C LYS A 300 -20.13 18.49 -0.90
N ASP A 301 -20.00 19.74 -0.46
CA ASP A 301 -20.39 20.93 -1.22
C ASP A 301 -19.21 21.51 -2.03
N HIS A 302 -18.06 20.82 -2.05
CA HIS A 302 -16.90 21.23 -2.82
C HIS A 302 -17.20 21.16 -4.32
N THR A 303 -16.81 22.19 -5.08
CA THR A 303 -17.08 22.29 -6.53
C THR A 303 -16.62 21.06 -7.32
N TYR A 304 -15.56 20.39 -6.85
CA TYR A 304 -14.99 19.20 -7.49
C TYR A 304 -15.32 17.87 -6.79
N ALA A 305 -16.26 17.84 -5.83
CA ALA A 305 -16.59 16.66 -5.03
C ALA A 305 -16.89 15.41 -5.88
N ALA A 306 -17.76 15.54 -6.89
CA ALA A 306 -18.09 14.44 -7.80
C ALA A 306 -16.86 13.92 -8.57
N GLY A 307 -15.95 14.82 -8.96
CA GLY A 307 -14.69 14.46 -9.62
C GLY A 307 -13.77 13.64 -8.71
N TYR A 308 -13.61 14.06 -7.46
CA TYR A 308 -12.80 13.32 -6.48
C TYR A 308 -13.40 11.96 -6.13
N ILE A 309 -14.71 11.86 -5.95
CA ILE A 309 -15.38 10.58 -5.72
C ILE A 309 -15.09 9.60 -6.87
N ASN A 310 -15.29 10.05 -8.11
CA ASN A 310 -15.06 9.21 -9.29
C ASN A 310 -13.60 8.80 -9.43
N ARG A 311 -12.67 9.74 -9.19
CA ARG A 311 -11.23 9.47 -9.19
C ARG A 311 -10.89 8.39 -8.17
N TYR A 312 -11.22 8.56 -6.90
CA TYR A 312 -10.77 7.63 -5.86
C TYR A 312 -11.47 6.28 -5.87
N ARG A 313 -12.69 6.17 -6.41
CA ARG A 313 -13.28 4.87 -6.74
C ARG A 313 -12.49 4.13 -7.84
N LYS A 314 -12.04 4.86 -8.87
CA LYS A 314 -11.21 4.30 -9.94
C LYS A 314 -9.82 3.93 -9.43
N GLU A 315 -9.17 4.81 -8.66
CA GLU A 315 -7.85 4.54 -8.09
C GLU A 315 -7.90 3.32 -7.16
N GLN A 316 -8.90 3.20 -6.29
CA GLN A 316 -9.10 2.01 -5.46
C GLN A 316 -9.14 0.73 -6.30
N LYS A 317 -9.96 0.70 -7.35
CA LYS A 317 -10.07 -0.47 -8.24
C LYS A 317 -8.73 -0.83 -8.88
N VAL A 318 -7.94 0.15 -9.31
CA VAL A 318 -6.64 -0.09 -9.95
C VAL A 318 -5.60 -0.58 -8.94
N VAL A 319 -5.49 0.08 -7.79
CA VAL A 319 -4.55 -0.32 -6.72
C VAL A 319 -4.86 -1.74 -6.25
N LEU A 320 -6.13 -2.07 -6.04
CA LEU A 320 -6.53 -3.44 -5.67
C LEU A 320 -6.23 -4.47 -6.77
N GLY A 321 -6.28 -4.07 -8.05
CA GLY A 321 -5.88 -4.91 -9.17
C GLY A 321 -4.39 -5.25 -9.15
N TYR A 322 -3.53 -4.25 -8.91
CA TYR A 322 -2.09 -4.47 -8.76
C TYR A 322 -1.75 -5.34 -7.56
N VAL A 323 -2.34 -5.05 -6.39
CA VAL A 323 -2.13 -5.85 -5.18
C VAL A 323 -2.56 -7.32 -5.40
N ALA A 324 -3.67 -7.55 -6.10
CA ALA A 324 -4.13 -8.90 -6.43
C ALA A 324 -3.15 -9.67 -7.33
N GLU A 325 -2.54 -9.00 -8.28
CA GLU A 325 -1.55 -9.60 -9.18
C GLU A 325 -0.24 -9.91 -8.43
N ASP A 326 0.20 -9.02 -7.55
CA ASP A 326 1.34 -9.24 -6.66
C ASP A 326 1.15 -10.48 -5.76
N GLU A 327 -0.03 -10.60 -5.13
CA GLU A 327 -0.41 -11.76 -4.32
C GLU A 327 -0.42 -13.04 -5.16
N ARG A 328 -1.02 -13.00 -6.35
CA ARG A 328 -1.07 -14.13 -7.29
C ARG A 328 0.34 -14.58 -7.68
N GLN A 329 1.24 -13.67 -8.01
CA GLN A 329 2.63 -14.02 -8.36
C GLN A 329 3.41 -14.57 -7.17
N TYR A 330 3.21 -13.99 -5.98
CA TYR A 330 3.83 -14.49 -4.75
C TYR A 330 3.43 -15.95 -4.49
N LEU A 331 2.14 -16.26 -4.64
CA LEU A 331 1.61 -17.60 -4.41
C LEU A 331 1.98 -18.58 -5.53
N SER A 332 1.85 -18.19 -6.80
CA SER A 332 2.13 -19.08 -7.94
C SER A 332 3.58 -19.53 -8.05
N SER A 333 4.51 -18.71 -7.55
CA SER A 333 5.93 -19.07 -7.45
C SER A 333 6.25 -20.06 -6.32
N ARG A 334 5.28 -20.38 -5.44
CA ARG A 334 5.48 -21.22 -4.24
C ARG A 334 4.55 -22.41 -4.16
N TYR A 335 3.32 -22.26 -4.62
CA TYR A 335 2.25 -23.21 -4.39
C TYR A 335 1.61 -23.62 -5.71
N SER A 336 1.48 -24.92 -5.93
CA SER A 336 0.94 -25.53 -7.16
C SER A 336 -0.58 -25.71 -7.14
N ASP A 337 -1.23 -25.47 -6.01
CA ASP A 337 -2.61 -25.86 -5.72
C ASP A 337 -3.50 -24.68 -5.27
N ILE A 338 -3.08 -23.45 -5.54
CA ILE A 338 -3.90 -22.25 -5.31
C ILE A 338 -4.81 -22.01 -6.51
N ASP A 339 -6.12 -21.98 -6.29
CA ASP A 339 -7.08 -21.42 -7.24
C ASP A 339 -7.22 -19.90 -7.00
N TYR A 340 -6.71 -19.11 -7.94
CA TYR A 340 -6.65 -17.65 -7.83
C TYR A 340 -8.01 -16.96 -7.99
N GLY A 341 -9.07 -17.69 -8.33
CA GLY A 341 -10.45 -17.19 -8.34
C GLY A 341 -11.14 -17.23 -6.97
N GLN A 342 -10.49 -17.79 -5.95
CA GLN A 342 -11.13 -18.07 -4.66
C GLN A 342 -10.96 -16.96 -3.63
N TRP A 343 -11.94 -16.87 -2.73
CA TRP A 343 -12.00 -15.87 -1.65
C TRP A 343 -10.79 -15.93 -0.70
N TYR A 344 -10.15 -17.09 -0.55
CA TYR A 344 -9.07 -17.30 0.41
C TYR A 344 -7.72 -16.75 -0.04
N VAL A 345 -7.56 -16.35 -1.31
CA VAL A 345 -6.28 -15.97 -1.90
C VAL A 345 -5.59 -14.88 -1.09
N GLU A 346 -6.33 -13.82 -0.73
CA GLU A 346 -5.81 -12.72 0.07
C GLU A 346 -5.31 -13.21 1.43
N SER A 347 -6.13 -13.99 2.13
CA SER A 347 -5.80 -14.45 3.49
C SER A 347 -4.58 -15.38 3.47
N ILE A 348 -4.51 -16.30 2.50
CA ILE A 348 -3.37 -17.20 2.29
C ILE A 348 -2.11 -16.42 1.94
N ALA A 349 -2.17 -15.45 1.02
CA ALA A 349 -1.04 -14.59 0.69
C ALA A 349 -0.53 -13.85 1.93
N TRP A 350 -1.44 -13.28 2.71
CA TRP A 350 -1.11 -12.50 3.90
C TRP A 350 -0.38 -13.33 4.96
N VAL A 351 -0.90 -14.51 5.34
CA VAL A 351 -0.25 -15.37 6.35
C VAL A 351 1.05 -15.97 5.84
N ALA A 352 1.14 -16.27 4.54
CA ALA A 352 2.33 -16.87 3.93
C ALA A 352 3.48 -15.87 3.78
N GLN A 353 3.19 -14.63 3.35
CA GLN A 353 4.20 -13.58 3.21
C GLN A 353 4.84 -13.19 4.55
N ARG A 354 4.04 -13.23 5.63
CA ARG A 354 4.50 -12.99 7.01
C ARG A 354 5.17 -14.21 7.64
N GLY A 355 5.11 -15.37 6.99
CA GLY A 355 5.68 -16.62 7.50
C GLY A 355 4.90 -17.21 8.68
N PHE A 356 3.67 -16.75 8.93
CA PHE A 356 2.81 -17.30 9.99
C PHE A 356 2.31 -18.69 9.60
N MET A 357 1.97 -18.86 8.32
CA MET A 357 1.56 -20.15 7.77
C MET A 357 2.48 -20.55 6.61
N SER A 358 2.80 -21.83 6.54
CA SER A 358 3.60 -22.43 5.47
C SER A 358 2.81 -23.53 4.77
N GLY A 359 3.23 -23.90 3.57
CA GLY A 359 2.71 -25.08 2.87
C GLY A 359 3.02 -26.38 3.61
N LEU A 360 2.49 -27.49 3.10
CA LEU A 360 2.75 -28.82 3.63
C LEU A 360 4.22 -29.20 3.40
N SER A 361 4.84 -29.79 4.41
CA SER A 361 6.26 -30.16 4.36
C SER A 361 6.53 -31.15 3.23
N GLY A 362 7.61 -30.95 2.48
CA GLY A 362 8.01 -31.84 1.38
C GLY A 362 7.17 -31.71 0.10
N THR A 363 6.25 -30.75 0.02
CA THR A 363 5.41 -30.51 -1.17
C THR A 363 5.42 -29.04 -1.58
N THR A 364 4.86 -28.76 -2.76
CA THR A 364 4.51 -27.41 -3.22
C THR A 364 3.04 -27.09 -2.95
N GLN A 365 2.41 -27.73 -1.96
CA GLN A 365 0.98 -27.55 -1.70
C GLN A 365 0.75 -26.64 -0.49
N MET A 366 -0.11 -25.63 -0.66
CA MET A 366 -0.68 -24.90 0.46
C MET A 366 -1.82 -25.69 1.12
N ALA A 367 -2.49 -26.56 0.34
CA ALA A 367 -3.69 -27.30 0.66
C ALA A 367 -4.78 -26.42 1.27
N PRO A 368 -5.37 -25.45 0.52
CA PRO A 368 -6.36 -24.52 1.07
C PRO A 368 -7.51 -25.21 1.81
N TYR A 369 -8.11 -26.24 1.20
CA TYR A 369 -9.17 -27.07 1.81
C TYR A 369 -8.64 -28.30 2.55
N GLY A 370 -7.34 -28.34 2.84
CA GLY A 370 -6.79 -29.33 3.77
C GLY A 370 -7.19 -29.02 5.20
N THR A 371 -7.19 -30.03 6.07
CA THR A 371 -7.55 -29.88 7.48
C THR A 371 -6.45 -29.17 8.26
N THR A 372 -6.81 -28.53 9.38
CA THR A 372 -5.88 -27.85 10.28
C THR A 372 -5.81 -28.62 11.59
N SER A 373 -4.63 -29.16 11.94
CA SER A 373 -4.46 -29.85 13.22
C SER A 373 -4.22 -28.89 14.39
N ARG A 374 -4.47 -29.36 15.61
CA ARG A 374 -4.18 -28.63 16.85
C ARG A 374 -2.74 -28.15 16.93
N ALA A 375 -1.78 -28.98 16.52
CA ALA A 375 -0.36 -28.61 16.47
C ALA A 375 -0.08 -27.49 15.45
N MET A 376 -0.78 -27.49 14.30
CA MET A 376 -0.67 -26.41 13.32
C MET A 376 -1.18 -25.09 13.88
N VAL A 377 -2.34 -25.07 14.54
CA VAL A 377 -2.92 -23.87 15.16
C VAL A 377 -1.93 -23.23 16.14
N VAL A 378 -1.42 -24.00 17.10
CA VAL A 378 -0.47 -23.48 18.11
C VAL A 378 0.81 -22.99 17.45
N THR A 379 1.28 -23.67 16.41
CA THR A 379 2.48 -23.26 15.68
C THR A 379 2.28 -21.93 14.95
N MET A 380 1.14 -21.71 14.30
CA MET A 380 0.85 -20.45 13.63
C MET A 380 0.75 -19.29 14.64
N LEU A 381 0.09 -19.50 15.78
CA LEU A 381 0.00 -18.50 16.86
C LEU A 381 1.37 -18.21 17.49
N CYS A 382 2.23 -19.21 17.65
CA CYS A 382 3.60 -19.04 18.10
C CYS A 382 4.41 -18.18 17.11
N ARG A 383 4.26 -18.40 15.79
CA ARG A 383 4.91 -17.59 14.75
C ARG A 383 4.41 -16.14 14.73
N VAL A 384 3.12 -15.93 14.96
CA VAL A 384 2.54 -14.58 15.13
C VAL A 384 3.18 -13.87 16.33
N SER A 385 3.53 -14.61 17.39
CA SER A 385 4.29 -14.10 18.55
C SER A 385 5.82 -14.05 18.35
N GLY A 386 6.31 -14.06 17.11
CA GLY A 386 7.74 -13.96 16.79
C GLY A 386 8.49 -15.29 16.74
N GLY A 387 7.81 -16.42 16.97
CA GLY A 387 8.34 -17.76 16.69
C GLY A 387 9.29 -18.33 17.73
N ALA A 388 9.49 -17.67 18.88
CA ALA A 388 10.29 -18.20 19.97
C ALA A 388 9.60 -19.43 20.60
N THR A 389 10.27 -20.59 20.54
CA THR A 389 9.74 -21.85 21.07
C THR A 389 9.97 -21.99 22.58
N GLY A 390 9.14 -22.81 23.23
CA GLY A 390 9.23 -23.09 24.65
C GLY A 390 10.18 -24.25 24.97
N ASN A 391 10.41 -24.44 26.26
CA ASN A 391 11.24 -25.53 26.77
C ASN A 391 10.45 -26.85 26.76
N VAL A 392 10.80 -27.74 25.83
CA VAL A 392 10.22 -29.08 25.69
C VAL A 392 10.41 -29.95 26.95
N GLY A 393 11.40 -29.62 27.78
CA GLY A 393 11.67 -30.23 29.08
C GLY A 393 10.43 -30.38 29.96
N SER A 394 9.57 -29.36 29.97
CA SER A 394 8.39 -29.23 30.84
C SER A 394 7.09 -29.76 30.22
N LEU A 395 7.12 -30.36 29.03
CA LEU A 395 5.91 -30.97 28.45
C LEU A 395 5.49 -32.21 29.23
N ALA A 396 4.24 -32.23 29.69
CA ALA A 396 3.63 -33.33 30.42
C ALA A 396 2.67 -34.19 29.57
N PHE A 397 2.48 -33.83 28.30
CA PHE A 397 1.59 -34.58 27.39
C PHE A 397 2.29 -35.86 26.90
N PRO A 398 1.75 -37.06 27.18
CA PRO A 398 2.38 -38.33 26.83
C PRO A 398 2.34 -38.60 25.32
N ASP A 399 1.42 -37.97 24.60
CA ASP A 399 1.21 -38.08 23.16
C ASP A 399 1.96 -37.01 22.34
N VAL A 400 2.81 -36.21 22.99
CA VAL A 400 3.68 -35.23 22.33
C VAL A 400 5.13 -35.70 22.45
N SER A 401 5.65 -36.28 21.37
CA SER A 401 7.08 -36.61 21.28
C SER A 401 7.92 -35.34 21.42
N ARG A 402 9.11 -35.44 22.04
CA ARG A 402 9.99 -34.30 22.31
C ARG A 402 10.76 -33.80 21.07
N ASN A 403 10.82 -34.62 20.02
CA ASN A 403 11.62 -34.37 18.82
C ASN A 403 10.77 -34.06 17.59
N GLU A 404 9.51 -33.65 17.78
CA GLU A 404 8.60 -33.29 16.69
C GLU A 404 8.71 -31.81 16.34
N TRP A 405 8.32 -31.47 15.11
CA TRP A 405 8.33 -30.10 14.61
C TRP A 405 7.47 -29.14 15.45
N TYR A 406 6.44 -29.67 16.12
CA TYR A 406 5.53 -28.92 16.99
C TYR A 406 5.91 -28.93 18.47
N SER A 407 6.89 -29.71 18.92
CA SER A 407 7.14 -29.89 20.36
C SER A 407 7.47 -28.55 21.03
N GLY A 408 8.34 -27.76 20.38
CA GLY A 408 8.72 -26.44 20.88
C GLY A 408 7.56 -25.43 20.89
N THR A 409 6.67 -25.47 19.90
CA THR A 409 5.54 -24.53 19.82
C THR A 409 4.42 -24.91 20.80
N ILE A 410 4.18 -26.21 21.02
CA ILE A 410 3.28 -26.69 22.07
C ILE A 410 3.82 -26.31 23.45
N ALA A 411 5.13 -26.49 23.69
CA ALA A 411 5.76 -26.07 24.95
C ALA A 411 5.59 -24.56 25.19
N TRP A 412 5.76 -23.74 24.15
CA TRP A 412 5.46 -22.30 24.22
C TRP A 412 3.99 -22.05 24.57
N GLY A 413 3.06 -22.77 23.94
CA GLY A 413 1.64 -22.64 24.22
C GLY A 413 1.27 -22.97 25.67
N VAL A 414 1.89 -24.00 26.26
CA VAL A 414 1.68 -24.36 27.68
C VAL A 414 2.22 -23.26 28.59
N GLN A 415 3.43 -22.77 28.32
CA GLN A 415 4.09 -21.74 29.13
C GLN A 415 3.31 -20.43 29.16
N ASN A 416 2.63 -20.10 28.06
CA ASN A 416 1.83 -18.88 27.94
C ASN A 416 0.34 -19.09 28.25
N GLY A 417 -0.06 -20.26 28.76
CA GLY A 417 -1.45 -20.55 29.12
C GLY A 417 -2.42 -20.67 27.93
N LEU A 418 -1.90 -20.75 26.70
CA LEU A 418 -2.72 -20.94 25.48
C LEU A 418 -3.35 -22.35 25.46
N VAL A 419 -2.61 -23.35 25.94
CA VAL A 419 -3.04 -24.77 25.92
C VAL A 419 -2.87 -25.46 27.26
N SER A 420 -3.86 -26.26 27.62
CA SER A 420 -3.92 -27.06 28.85
C SER A 420 -4.01 -28.58 28.59
N GLY A 421 -4.19 -29.00 27.33
CA GLY A 421 -4.54 -30.38 26.98
C GLY A 421 -5.99 -30.75 27.34
N TYR A 422 -6.31 -32.02 27.14
CA TYR A 422 -7.58 -32.64 27.52
C TYR A 422 -7.52 -33.18 28.95
N GLY A 423 -8.69 -33.47 29.54
CA GLY A 423 -8.81 -33.97 30.92
C GLY A 423 -8.16 -35.35 31.15
N ASP A 424 -7.85 -36.08 30.07
CA ASP A 424 -7.09 -37.34 30.09
C ASP A 424 -5.56 -37.13 30.10
N GLY A 425 -5.09 -35.89 30.12
CA GLY A 425 -3.67 -35.54 30.10
C GLY A 425 -3.04 -35.53 28.71
N THR A 426 -3.80 -35.71 27.62
CA THR A 426 -3.30 -35.68 26.23
C THR A 426 -3.42 -34.30 25.59
N PHE A 427 -2.64 -34.03 24.52
CA PHE A 427 -2.79 -32.81 23.72
C PHE A 427 -3.50 -33.03 22.38
N ARG A 428 -3.29 -34.19 21.78
CA ARG A 428 -3.76 -34.68 20.48
C ARG A 428 -3.25 -33.82 19.31
N PRO A 429 -1.93 -33.78 19.07
CA PRO A 429 -1.32 -32.82 18.14
C PRO A 429 -1.81 -32.94 16.69
N ASP A 430 -2.10 -34.17 16.26
CA ASP A 430 -2.53 -34.47 14.89
C ASP A 430 -4.06 -34.49 14.73
N GLN A 431 -4.82 -34.26 15.80
CA GLN A 431 -6.26 -34.14 15.71
C GLN A 431 -6.63 -32.82 15.01
N ASP A 432 -7.50 -32.91 14.02
CA ASP A 432 -8.08 -31.76 13.33
C ASP A 432 -8.93 -30.93 14.29
N VAL A 433 -8.83 -29.60 14.19
CA VAL A 433 -9.67 -28.70 14.97
C VAL A 433 -11.00 -28.48 14.29
N THR A 434 -12.06 -28.41 15.09
CA THR A 434 -13.33 -27.84 14.64
C THR A 434 -13.24 -26.31 14.53
N ARG A 435 -14.20 -25.69 13.85
CA ARG A 435 -14.33 -24.22 13.79
C ARG A 435 -14.53 -23.61 15.19
N GLU A 436 -15.29 -24.29 16.05
CA GLU A 436 -15.43 -23.93 17.47
C GLU A 436 -14.09 -23.98 18.21
N GLU A 437 -13.32 -25.07 18.06
CA GLU A 437 -12.00 -25.18 18.66
C GLU A 437 -11.05 -24.09 18.17
N ALA A 438 -11.06 -23.79 16.86
CA ALA A 438 -10.28 -22.69 16.30
C ALA A 438 -10.64 -21.34 16.95
N ALA A 439 -11.93 -21.03 17.12
CA ALA A 439 -12.37 -19.81 17.80
C ALA A 439 -11.83 -19.72 19.24
N ILE A 440 -11.80 -20.85 19.97
CA ILE A 440 -11.28 -20.91 21.34
C ILE A 440 -9.79 -20.64 21.39
N PHE A 441 -9.01 -21.23 20.48
CA PHE A 441 -7.58 -20.94 20.38
C PHE A 441 -7.32 -19.46 20.11
N LEU A 442 -8.07 -18.85 19.20
CA LEU A 442 -7.93 -17.43 18.86
C LEU A 442 -8.34 -16.52 20.02
N MET A 443 -9.42 -16.83 20.74
CA MET A 443 -9.85 -16.06 21.91
C MET A 443 -8.83 -16.15 23.05
N ARG A 444 -8.28 -17.34 23.32
CA ARG A 444 -7.22 -17.51 24.33
C ARG A 444 -5.95 -16.76 23.95
N TYR A 445 -5.58 -16.78 22.67
CA TYR A 445 -4.48 -15.97 22.18
C TYR A 445 -4.74 -14.47 22.37
N ALA A 446 -5.94 -14.00 22.05
CA ALA A 446 -6.33 -12.61 22.28
C ALA A 446 -6.21 -12.22 23.76
N GLN A 447 -6.68 -13.07 24.68
CA GLN A 447 -6.53 -12.88 26.13
C GLN A 447 -5.07 -12.87 26.57
N MET A 448 -4.26 -13.80 26.07
CA MET A 448 -2.82 -13.85 26.31
C MET A 448 -2.11 -12.56 25.88
N ARG A 449 -2.62 -11.91 24.82
CA ARG A 449 -2.13 -10.62 24.31
C ARG A 449 -2.73 -9.40 25.01
N GLY A 450 -3.63 -9.59 25.97
CA GLY A 450 -4.31 -8.52 26.70
C GLY A 450 -5.36 -7.77 25.87
N LEU A 451 -5.86 -8.37 24.80
CA LEU A 451 -6.93 -7.78 23.98
C LEU A 451 -8.28 -7.88 24.69
N ASP A 452 -9.16 -6.93 24.41
CA ASP A 452 -10.54 -6.99 24.87
C ASP A 452 -11.27 -8.18 24.21
N THR A 453 -11.74 -9.09 25.05
CA THR A 453 -12.53 -10.26 24.64
C THR A 453 -13.92 -10.25 25.27
N SER A 454 -14.46 -9.08 25.58
CA SER A 454 -15.78 -8.89 26.20
C SER A 454 -16.93 -8.84 25.20
N ALA A 455 -16.68 -8.46 23.94
CA ALA A 455 -17.71 -8.34 22.90
C ALA A 455 -18.44 -9.68 22.65
N ARG A 456 -19.78 -9.65 22.57
CA ARG A 456 -20.61 -10.84 22.37
C ARG A 456 -21.69 -10.56 21.31
N ALA A 457 -21.82 -11.46 20.35
CA ALA A 457 -22.91 -11.47 19.38
C ALA A 457 -24.02 -12.42 19.83
N ASN A 458 -25.25 -12.13 19.43
CA ASN A 458 -26.35 -13.06 19.58
C ASN A 458 -26.26 -14.16 18.50
N LEU A 459 -25.97 -15.39 18.92
CA LEU A 459 -25.81 -16.51 18.00
C LEU A 459 -27.15 -17.06 17.47
N SER A 460 -28.29 -16.70 18.06
CA SER A 460 -29.61 -17.18 17.62
C SER A 460 -30.01 -16.73 16.20
N ALA A 461 -29.20 -15.87 15.57
CA ALA A 461 -29.34 -15.49 14.17
C ALA A 461 -28.88 -16.61 13.21
N TYR A 462 -28.14 -17.61 13.71
CA TYR A 462 -27.63 -18.74 12.96
C TYR A 462 -28.50 -19.98 13.22
N PRO A 463 -28.95 -20.72 12.19
CA PRO A 463 -29.82 -21.88 12.36
C PRO A 463 -29.20 -23.10 13.04
N ASP A 464 -27.91 -23.04 13.37
CA ASP A 464 -27.10 -24.11 13.96
C ASP A 464 -26.39 -23.65 15.24
N ASP A 465 -26.96 -22.68 15.93
CA ASP A 465 -26.45 -22.18 17.20
C ASP A 465 -26.53 -23.23 18.31
N ASP A 466 -27.49 -24.16 18.23
CA ASP A 466 -27.64 -25.29 19.14
C ASP A 466 -26.55 -26.36 19.00
N GLU A 467 -25.79 -26.35 17.89
CA GLU A 467 -24.60 -27.19 17.70
C GLU A 467 -23.34 -26.62 18.38
N VAL A 468 -23.40 -25.39 18.91
CA VAL A 468 -22.30 -24.78 19.67
C VAL A 468 -22.25 -25.41 21.05
N SER A 469 -21.09 -25.95 21.42
CA SER A 469 -20.91 -26.58 22.72
C SER A 469 -20.94 -25.53 23.85
N PRO A 470 -21.42 -25.88 25.06
CA PRO A 470 -21.40 -24.96 26.20
C PRO A 470 -20.01 -24.36 26.51
N TRP A 471 -18.94 -25.10 26.25
CA TRP A 471 -17.57 -24.67 26.51
C TRP A 471 -16.97 -23.77 25.41
N GLY A 472 -17.52 -23.80 24.19
CA GLY A 472 -17.12 -22.93 23.08
C GLY A 472 -18.05 -21.74 22.83
N ALA A 473 -19.24 -21.72 23.46
CA ALA A 473 -20.24 -20.66 23.34
C ALA A 473 -19.66 -19.24 23.49
N GLN A 474 -18.80 -19.03 24.48
CA GLN A 474 -18.19 -17.71 24.71
C GLN A 474 -17.24 -17.30 23.57
N ALA A 475 -16.42 -18.22 23.08
CA ALA A 475 -15.45 -17.96 22.02
C ALA A 475 -16.14 -17.78 20.66
N MET A 476 -17.17 -18.58 20.37
CA MET A 476 -17.97 -18.44 19.16
C MET A 476 -18.71 -17.09 19.13
N SER A 477 -19.38 -16.72 20.23
CA SER A 477 -20.06 -15.43 20.34
C SER A 477 -19.11 -14.25 20.19
N TRP A 478 -17.91 -14.34 20.76
CA TRP A 478 -16.86 -13.32 20.59
C TRP A 478 -16.31 -13.27 19.16
N ALA A 479 -16.03 -14.43 18.55
CA ALA A 479 -15.50 -14.51 17.19
C ALA A 479 -16.49 -13.94 16.17
N VAL A 480 -17.80 -14.14 16.38
CA VAL A 480 -18.84 -13.50 15.56
C VAL A 480 -18.92 -12.00 15.82
N ALA A 481 -18.93 -11.56 17.08
CA ALA A 481 -18.98 -10.14 17.42
C ALA A 481 -17.83 -9.32 16.84
N THR A 482 -16.68 -9.95 16.68
CA THR A 482 -15.45 -9.31 16.19
C THR A 482 -15.20 -9.54 14.70
N GLY A 483 -16.09 -10.28 14.01
CA GLY A 483 -15.94 -10.58 12.58
C GLY A 483 -14.80 -11.56 12.24
N ILE A 484 -14.25 -12.25 13.24
CA ILE A 484 -13.31 -13.37 13.02
C ILE A 484 -14.05 -14.53 12.34
N ILE A 485 -15.32 -14.75 12.69
CA ILE A 485 -16.22 -15.70 12.03
C ILE A 485 -17.46 -14.94 11.57
N ASN A 486 -17.74 -14.95 10.27
CA ASN A 486 -18.96 -14.36 9.71
C ASN A 486 -20.07 -15.41 9.43
N GLY A 487 -19.74 -16.70 9.55
CA GLY A 487 -20.56 -17.81 9.09
C GLY A 487 -20.42 -18.08 7.59
N GLU A 488 -20.92 -19.23 7.15
CA GLU A 488 -20.95 -19.66 5.76
C GLU A 488 -22.41 -19.98 5.38
N ASN A 489 -22.95 -19.29 4.37
CA ASN A 489 -24.35 -19.43 3.95
C ASN A 489 -25.37 -19.29 5.10
N GLY A 490 -25.10 -18.36 6.03
CA GLY A 490 -25.94 -18.10 7.20
C GLY A 490 -25.79 -19.10 8.35
N ARG A 491 -24.81 -20.01 8.31
CA ARG A 491 -24.53 -21.02 9.35
C ARG A 491 -23.17 -20.82 10.01
N LEU A 492 -23.01 -21.21 11.28
CA LEU A 492 -21.73 -21.17 11.99
C LEU A 492 -20.83 -22.35 11.63
N ASN A 493 -21.44 -23.52 11.48
CA ASN A 493 -20.83 -24.84 11.34
C ASN A 493 -19.81 -25.13 12.47
N PRO A 494 -20.20 -25.05 13.76
CA PRO A 494 -19.25 -25.06 14.87
C PRO A 494 -18.48 -26.38 15.00
N GLN A 495 -19.12 -27.50 14.67
CA GLN A 495 -18.53 -28.84 14.73
C GLN A 495 -17.81 -29.25 13.44
N GLY A 496 -17.93 -28.46 12.36
CA GLY A 496 -17.22 -28.69 11.11
C GLY A 496 -15.72 -28.49 11.25
N THR A 497 -14.94 -29.20 10.44
CA THR A 497 -13.48 -29.07 10.37
C THR A 497 -13.09 -27.66 9.94
N ALA A 498 -12.13 -27.03 10.63
CA ALA A 498 -11.54 -25.78 10.17
C ALA A 498 -10.48 -26.05 9.09
N TYR A 499 -10.77 -25.67 7.86
CA TYR A 499 -9.82 -25.77 6.77
C TYR A 499 -8.68 -24.77 6.92
N ARG A 500 -7.55 -25.08 6.28
CA ARG A 500 -6.35 -24.25 6.28
C ARG A 500 -6.60 -22.83 5.76
N CYS A 501 -7.42 -22.68 4.72
CA CYS A 501 -7.83 -21.38 4.18
C CYS A 501 -8.71 -20.58 5.15
N GLU A 502 -9.62 -21.25 5.86
CA GLU A 502 -10.50 -20.63 6.85
C GLU A 502 -9.71 -20.17 8.06
N PHE A 503 -8.82 -21.02 8.58
CA PHE A 503 -7.96 -20.63 9.68
C PHE A 503 -7.02 -19.47 9.29
N ALA A 504 -6.52 -19.43 8.06
CA ALA A 504 -5.75 -18.29 7.56
C ALA A 504 -6.56 -16.99 7.59
N ALA A 505 -7.83 -17.02 7.21
CA ALA A 505 -8.71 -15.86 7.26
C ALA A 505 -9.03 -15.44 8.70
N MET A 506 -9.35 -16.40 9.58
CA MET A 506 -9.62 -16.13 11.00
C MET A 506 -8.37 -15.55 11.70
N LEU A 507 -7.19 -16.09 11.40
CA LEU A 507 -5.92 -15.60 11.95
C LEU A 507 -5.61 -14.18 11.48
N ARG A 508 -5.88 -13.88 10.20
CA ARG A 508 -5.74 -12.53 9.65
C ARG A 508 -6.66 -11.55 10.38
N SER A 509 -7.95 -11.86 10.52
CA SER A 509 -8.90 -11.02 11.24
C SER A 509 -8.46 -10.76 12.69
N LEU A 510 -7.97 -11.79 13.40
CA LEU A 510 -7.41 -11.64 14.74
C LEU A 510 -6.20 -10.68 14.76
N CYS A 511 -5.27 -10.82 13.83
CA CYS A 511 -4.08 -9.96 13.78
C CYS A 511 -4.44 -8.50 13.49
N ASN A 512 -5.46 -8.26 12.66
CA ASN A 512 -5.99 -6.91 12.42
C ASN A 512 -6.56 -6.28 13.71
N ILE A 513 -7.35 -7.03 14.49
CA ILE A 513 -7.86 -6.58 15.80
C ILE A 513 -6.70 -6.29 16.76
N ALA A 514 -5.66 -7.12 16.71
CA ALA A 514 -4.50 -7.03 17.59
C ALA A 514 -3.45 -5.98 17.16
N ASN A 515 -3.63 -5.34 16.00
CA ASN A 515 -2.65 -4.44 15.37
C ASN A 515 -1.25 -5.10 15.19
N ILE A 516 -1.20 -6.36 14.71
CA ILE A 516 0.02 -7.16 14.48
C ILE A 516 0.47 -7.19 13.01
#